data_AF-A0AA35WFK3-F1
#
_entry.id   AF-A0AA35WFK3-F1
#
_cell.length_a   1.000
_cell.length_b   1.000
_cell.length_c   1.000
_cell.angle_alpha   90.00
_cell.angle_beta   90.00
_cell.angle_gamma   90.00
#
_symmetry.space_group_name_H-M   'P 1'
#
loop_
_entity.id
_entity.type
_entity.pdbx_description
1 polymer ?
#
loop_
_entity_poly.entity_id
_entity_poly.type
_entity_poly.pdbx_seq_one_letter_code
_entity_poly.pdbx_strand_id
1 'polypeptide(L)'
;MNIIGSFFSSFMAAASLSRSLIQSNGGKTQLVGFVSSAIILVVLLWLGPLFEPLPRAVLAATIWVALWGMFKQVKHIWTYYKLSPYDVVIWVVVFVATVLLGVDNGLIVGVAGSLFIIVFRVVLPHSSVLGQARDTEIFRNLKNFQVDAIKGVLIFRFMAPICFVNAAVFRSRLELECDLHKRRPPGGEEKGCLQKILPPVSLKEQLSLSDWNLGTSSTEQGRGPCCLDFNLLTEDNLPI
;
A
#
# COMPACT_ATOMS: atom_id res chain seq x y z
N MET A 1 -4.93 -20.63 24.51
CA MET A 1 -4.97 -21.98 23.90
C MET A 1 -3.57 -22.57 23.76
N ASN A 2 -2.62 -21.89 23.11
CA ASN A 2 -1.29 -22.44 22.84
C ASN A 2 -0.50 -22.86 24.09
N ILE A 3 -0.51 -22.08 25.18
CA ILE A 3 0.18 -22.45 26.44
C ILE A 3 -0.38 -23.75 27.03
N ILE A 4 -1.71 -23.87 27.09
CA ILE A 4 -2.38 -25.07 27.62
C ILE A 4 -2.13 -26.25 26.66
N GLY A 5 -2.21 -26.04 25.36
CA GLY A 5 -1.97 -27.07 24.33
C GLY A 5 -0.54 -27.60 24.33
N SER A 6 0.46 -26.80 24.71
CA SER A 6 1.85 -27.27 24.81
C SER A 6 2.03 -28.39 25.84
N PHE A 7 1.24 -28.42 26.91
CA PHE A 7 1.26 -29.54 27.89
C PHE A 7 0.71 -30.86 27.30
N PHE A 8 -0.02 -30.78 26.19
CA PHE A 8 -0.66 -31.92 25.51
C PHE A 8 -0.02 -32.25 24.14
N SER A 9 1.22 -31.81 23.91
CA SER A 9 1.93 -32.02 22.62
C SER A 9 1.16 -31.49 21.40
N SER A 10 0.41 -30.40 21.56
CA SER A 10 -0.31 -29.75 20.46
C SER A 10 0.62 -28.90 19.59
N PHE A 11 0.34 -28.87 18.28
CA PHE A 11 0.92 -27.87 17.39
C PHE A 11 0.39 -26.46 17.70
N MET A 12 1.16 -25.44 17.29
CA MET A 12 0.77 -24.04 17.44
C MET A 12 -0.47 -23.74 16.60
N ALA A 13 -1.57 -23.39 17.25
CA ALA A 13 -2.80 -23.02 16.58
C ALA A 13 -2.85 -21.51 16.31
N ALA A 14 -3.36 -21.16 15.13
CA ALA A 14 -3.63 -19.79 14.70
C ALA A 14 -5.07 -19.67 14.18
N ALA A 15 -5.53 -18.44 13.97
CA ALA A 15 -6.85 -18.19 13.41
C ALA A 15 -6.96 -18.72 11.97
N SER A 16 -8.07 -19.40 11.66
CA SER A 16 -8.35 -19.88 10.31
C SER A 16 -9.32 -18.94 9.60
N LEU A 17 -8.81 -18.22 8.59
CA LEU A 17 -9.61 -17.30 7.76
C LEU A 17 -10.83 -18.02 7.17
N SER A 18 -10.63 -19.22 6.62
CA SER A 18 -11.69 -19.99 5.98
C SER A 18 -12.83 -20.34 6.94
N ARG A 19 -12.54 -20.67 8.20
CA ARG A 19 -13.61 -20.98 9.18
C ARG A 19 -14.31 -19.71 9.67
N SER A 20 -13.59 -18.62 9.87
CA SER A 20 -14.17 -17.34 10.29
C SER A 20 -15.14 -16.76 9.23
N LEU A 21 -14.83 -16.94 7.95
CA LEU A 21 -15.71 -16.50 6.85
C LEU A 21 -17.03 -17.28 6.79
N ILE A 22 -17.03 -18.56 7.16
CA ILE A 22 -18.25 -19.37 7.21
C ILE A 22 -19.04 -19.01 8.47
N GLN A 23 -18.34 -18.79 9.58
CA GLN A 23 -18.92 -18.38 10.85
C GLN A 23 -19.66 -17.03 10.75
N SER A 24 -19.16 -16.08 9.98
CA SER A 24 -19.80 -14.76 9.83
C SER A 24 -21.20 -14.81 9.22
N ASN A 25 -21.55 -15.89 8.49
CA ASN A 25 -22.83 -16.04 7.82
C ASN A 25 -23.97 -16.56 8.74
N GLY A 26 -23.72 -16.80 10.02
CA GLY A 26 -24.80 -17.26 10.92
C GLY A 26 -24.42 -17.52 12.38
N GLY A 27 -23.14 -17.51 12.73
CA GLY A 27 -22.68 -17.79 14.09
C GLY A 27 -22.14 -16.55 14.80
N LYS A 28 -22.97 -15.96 15.67
CA LYS A 28 -22.63 -14.72 16.41
C LYS A 28 -21.95 -14.95 17.77
N THR A 29 -21.92 -16.20 18.27
CA THR A 29 -21.48 -16.53 19.63
C THR A 29 -20.21 -17.38 19.65
N GLN A 30 -19.41 -17.24 20.72
CA GLN A 30 -18.21 -18.07 20.95
C GLN A 30 -18.53 -19.55 21.20
N LEU A 31 -19.80 -19.86 21.52
CA LEU A 31 -20.28 -21.23 21.71
C LEU A 31 -20.09 -22.10 20.46
N VAL A 32 -20.12 -21.51 19.26
CA VAL A 32 -19.92 -22.25 18.01
C VAL A 32 -18.50 -22.85 17.93
N GLY A 33 -17.49 -22.14 18.45
CA GLY A 33 -16.13 -22.67 18.53
C GLY A 33 -16.03 -23.89 19.46
N PHE A 34 -16.72 -23.86 20.60
CA PHE A 34 -16.79 -24.98 21.52
C PHE A 34 -17.49 -26.19 20.89
N VAL A 35 -18.67 -25.99 20.30
CA VAL A 35 -19.42 -27.04 19.60
C VAL A 35 -18.60 -27.64 18.45
N SER A 36 -17.92 -26.81 17.65
CA SER A 36 -17.04 -27.29 16.58
C SER A 36 -15.90 -28.15 17.11
N SER A 37 -15.24 -27.74 18.20
CA SER A 37 -14.17 -28.55 18.81
C SER A 37 -14.67 -29.89 19.37
N ALA A 38 -15.86 -29.90 19.99
CA ALA A 38 -16.46 -31.12 20.53
C ALA A 38 -16.83 -32.10 19.41
N ILE A 39 -17.40 -31.62 18.31
CA ILE A 39 -17.71 -32.44 17.14
C ILE A 39 -16.42 -33.04 16.55
N ILE A 40 -15.37 -32.23 16.37
CA ILE A 40 -14.08 -32.72 15.84
C ILE A 40 -13.48 -33.78 16.77
N LEU A 41 -13.56 -33.60 18.10
CA LEU A 41 -13.08 -34.59 19.06
C LEU A 41 -13.82 -35.92 18.92
N VAL A 42 -15.15 -35.90 18.85
CA VAL A 42 -15.98 -37.11 18.67
C VAL A 42 -15.67 -37.79 17.33
N VAL A 43 -15.58 -37.02 16.25
CA VAL A 43 -15.25 -37.52 14.91
C VAL A 43 -13.88 -38.18 14.91
N LEU A 44 -12.86 -37.59 15.54
CA LEU A 44 -11.52 -38.20 15.58
C LEU A 44 -11.48 -39.49 16.39
N LEU A 45 -12.20 -39.58 17.52
CA LEU A 45 -12.24 -40.83 18.32
C LEU A 45 -12.97 -41.97 17.60
N TRP A 46 -14.08 -41.68 16.90
CA TRP A 46 -14.92 -42.70 16.26
C TRP A 46 -14.54 -42.99 14.80
N LEU A 47 -14.29 -41.94 14.00
CA LEU A 47 -13.94 -42.06 12.57
C LEU A 47 -12.43 -42.11 12.34
N GLY A 48 -11.60 -41.97 13.38
CA GLY A 48 -10.14 -42.16 13.30
C GLY A 48 -9.68 -43.36 12.45
N PRO A 49 -10.16 -44.59 12.70
CA PRO A 49 -9.76 -45.76 11.90
C PRO A 49 -10.26 -45.74 10.45
N LEU A 50 -11.30 -44.95 10.15
CA LEU A 50 -11.83 -44.81 8.79
C LEU A 50 -10.94 -43.90 7.92
N PHE A 51 -10.12 -43.05 8.53
CA PHE A 51 -9.18 -42.15 7.84
C PHE A 51 -7.81 -42.77 7.58
N GLU A 52 -7.54 -43.98 8.05
CA GLU A 52 -6.27 -44.67 7.82
C GLU A 52 -5.99 -45.00 6.34
N PRO A 53 -6.96 -45.47 5.52
CA PRO A 53 -6.76 -45.71 4.10
C PRO A 53 -6.88 -44.45 3.22
N LEU A 54 -6.91 -43.24 3.80
CA LEU A 54 -7.19 -42.03 3.02
C LEU A 54 -6.03 -41.72 2.04
N PRO A 55 -6.29 -41.64 0.72
CA PRO A 55 -5.24 -41.38 -0.24
C PRO A 55 -4.61 -39.99 -0.04
N ARG A 56 -3.28 -39.92 -0.09
CA ARG A 56 -2.52 -38.64 -0.04
C ARG A 56 -2.99 -37.62 -1.08
N ALA A 57 -3.56 -38.09 -2.19
CA ALA A 57 -4.15 -37.26 -3.23
C ALA A 57 -5.29 -36.36 -2.73
N VAL A 58 -6.14 -36.84 -1.82
CA VAL A 58 -7.27 -36.06 -1.27
C VAL A 58 -6.78 -34.93 -0.38
N LEU A 59 -5.73 -35.18 0.42
CA LEU A 59 -5.10 -34.16 1.25
C LEU A 59 -4.44 -33.07 0.39
N ALA A 60 -3.71 -33.47 -0.66
CA ALA A 60 -3.11 -32.54 -1.60
C ALA A 60 -4.16 -31.68 -2.33
N ALA A 61 -5.28 -32.27 -2.74
CA ALA A 61 -6.38 -31.55 -3.38
C ALA A 61 -6.99 -30.49 -2.45
N THR A 62 -7.11 -30.79 -1.15
CA THR A 62 -7.64 -29.82 -0.17
C THR A 62 -6.69 -28.63 0.01
N ILE A 63 -5.37 -28.88 0.07
CA ILE A 63 -4.35 -27.82 0.13
C ILE A 63 -4.41 -26.97 -1.15
N TRP A 64 -4.53 -27.60 -2.32
CA TRP A 64 -4.63 -26.89 -3.60
C TRP A 64 -5.84 -25.94 -3.64
N VAL A 65 -7.01 -26.42 -3.21
CA VAL A 65 -8.24 -25.60 -3.14
C VAL A 65 -8.06 -24.41 -2.18
N ALA A 66 -7.39 -24.61 -1.04
CA ALA A 66 -7.09 -23.53 -0.11
C ALA A 66 -6.13 -22.47 -0.72
N LEU A 67 -5.09 -22.91 -1.43
CA LEU A 67 -4.13 -22.04 -2.11
C LEU A 67 -4.78 -21.26 -3.27
N TRP A 68 -5.72 -21.87 -3.99
CA TRP A 68 -6.42 -21.22 -5.09
C TRP A 68 -7.14 -19.94 -4.66
N GLY A 69 -7.72 -19.95 -3.45
CA GLY A 69 -8.36 -18.77 -2.85
C GLY A 69 -7.37 -17.61 -2.63
N MET A 70 -6.15 -17.92 -2.20
CA MET A 70 -5.10 -16.92 -1.98
C MET A 70 -4.51 -16.41 -3.31
N PHE A 71 -4.34 -17.28 -4.30
CA PHE A 71 -3.77 -16.90 -5.60
C PHE A 71 -4.66 -15.92 -6.38
N LYS A 72 -5.97 -15.89 -6.13
CA LYS A 72 -6.89 -14.90 -6.70
C LYS A 72 -6.48 -13.46 -6.36
N GLN A 73 -5.80 -13.24 -5.22
CA GLN A 73 -5.31 -11.92 -4.81
C GLN A 73 -4.22 -11.37 -5.73
N VAL A 74 -3.45 -12.24 -6.40
CA VAL A 74 -2.39 -11.85 -7.37
C VAL A 74 -2.98 -11.04 -8.53
N LYS A 75 -4.25 -11.28 -8.92
CA LYS A 75 -4.91 -10.52 -9.98
C LYS A 75 -5.08 -9.03 -9.64
N HIS A 76 -5.09 -8.67 -8.35
CA HIS A 76 -5.19 -7.28 -7.92
C HIS A 76 -3.86 -6.52 -8.01
N ILE A 77 -2.72 -7.18 -8.25
CA ILE A 77 -1.41 -6.53 -8.44
C ILE A 77 -1.44 -5.49 -9.54
N TRP A 78 -2.19 -5.74 -10.61
CA TRP A 78 -2.27 -4.80 -11.72
C TRP A 78 -2.94 -3.48 -11.32
N THR A 79 -3.89 -3.53 -10.39
CA THR A 79 -4.50 -2.35 -9.76
C THR A 79 -3.49 -1.64 -8.86
N TYR A 80 -2.70 -2.37 -8.06
CA TYR A 80 -1.68 -1.79 -7.19
C TYR A 80 -0.55 -1.10 -7.97
N TYR A 81 -0.17 -1.65 -9.13
CA TYR A 81 0.85 -1.06 -10.00
C TYR A 81 0.46 0.35 -10.47
N LYS A 82 -0.83 0.61 -10.71
CA LYS A 82 -1.32 1.95 -11.06
C LYS A 82 -1.27 2.95 -9.90
N LEU A 83 -1.28 2.46 -8.65
CA LEU A 83 -1.34 3.31 -7.47
C LEU A 83 0.07 3.68 -6.98
N SER A 84 0.98 2.71 -6.90
CA SER A 84 2.35 2.94 -6.45
C SER A 84 3.27 1.78 -6.90
N PRO A 85 4.30 2.04 -7.73
CA PRO A 85 5.20 1.00 -8.21
C PRO A 85 6.04 0.39 -7.07
N TYR A 86 6.33 1.15 -6.02
CA TYR A 86 7.15 0.71 -4.88
C TYR A 86 6.52 -0.46 -4.12
N ASP A 87 5.19 -0.45 -3.97
CA ASP A 87 4.45 -1.50 -3.26
C ASP A 87 4.41 -2.80 -4.07
N VAL A 88 4.50 -2.72 -5.40
CA VAL A 88 4.62 -3.90 -6.26
C VAL A 88 6.03 -4.48 -6.21
N VAL A 89 7.06 -3.64 -6.20
CA VAL A 89 8.46 -4.11 -6.09
C VAL A 89 8.66 -4.89 -4.79
N ILE A 90 8.21 -4.36 -3.65
CA ILE A 90 8.33 -5.09 -2.38
C ILE A 90 7.56 -6.41 -2.39
N TRP A 91 6.36 -6.43 -2.98
CA TRP A 91 5.58 -7.65 -3.10
C TRP A 91 6.33 -8.74 -3.90
N VAL A 92 6.90 -8.36 -5.04
CA VAL A 92 7.68 -9.29 -5.88
C VAL A 92 8.95 -9.76 -5.15
N VAL A 93 9.69 -8.85 -4.52
CA VAL A 93 10.90 -9.19 -3.76
C VAL A 93 10.59 -10.18 -2.64
N VAL A 94 9.53 -9.95 -1.86
CA VAL A 94 9.12 -10.83 -0.76
C VAL A 94 8.62 -12.17 -1.28
N PHE A 95 7.85 -12.18 -2.37
CA PHE A 95 7.39 -13.42 -3.00
C PHE A 95 8.57 -14.27 -3.47
N VAL A 96 9.50 -13.69 -4.21
CA VAL A 96 10.71 -14.37 -4.71
C VAL A 96 11.59 -14.84 -3.53
N ALA A 97 11.79 -13.99 -2.52
CA ALA A 97 12.55 -14.35 -1.32
C ALA A 97 11.92 -15.53 -0.58
N THR A 98 10.60 -15.55 -0.43
CA THR A 98 9.86 -16.64 0.24
C THR A 98 10.00 -17.96 -0.52
N VAL A 99 9.94 -17.92 -1.86
CA VAL A 99 10.05 -19.11 -2.71
C VAL A 99 11.48 -19.67 -2.72
N LEU A 100 12.51 -18.81 -2.72
CA LEU A 100 13.91 -19.24 -2.81
C LEU A 100 14.54 -19.55 -1.45
N LEU A 101 14.23 -18.77 -0.41
CA LEU A 101 14.89 -18.83 0.91
C LEU A 101 14.03 -19.48 1.99
N GLY A 102 12.76 -19.77 1.69
CA GLY A 102 11.77 -20.29 2.64
C GLY A 102 10.93 -19.20 3.32
N VAL A 103 9.88 -19.63 4.01
CA VAL A 103 8.86 -18.74 4.61
C VAL A 103 9.42 -17.90 5.75
N ASP A 104 10.29 -18.47 6.59
CA ASP A 104 10.86 -17.76 7.74
C ASP A 104 11.75 -16.59 7.28
N ASN A 105 12.66 -16.85 6.32
CA ASN A 105 13.54 -15.82 5.77
C ASN A 105 12.77 -14.80 4.92
N GLY A 106 11.79 -15.25 4.14
CA GLY A 106 10.93 -14.38 3.34
C GLY A 106 10.17 -13.37 4.19
N LEU A 107 9.67 -13.81 5.36
CA LEU A 107 9.01 -12.92 6.32
C LEU A 107 9.95 -11.84 6.85
N ILE A 108 11.18 -12.20 7.24
CA ILE A 108 12.18 -11.23 7.73
C ILE A 108 12.48 -10.17 6.66
N VAL A 109 12.71 -10.61 5.42
CA VAL A 109 12.96 -9.72 4.29
C VAL A 109 11.76 -8.80 4.05
N GLY A 110 10.53 -9.31 4.13
CA GLY A 110 9.33 -8.51 3.92
C GLY A 110 9.08 -7.46 5.00
N VAL A 111 9.29 -7.80 6.27
CA VAL A 111 9.19 -6.84 7.37
C VAL A 111 10.27 -5.77 7.24
N ALA A 112 11.51 -6.17 6.99
CA ALA A 112 12.62 -5.23 6.81
C ALA A 112 12.40 -4.29 5.62
N GLY A 113 11.99 -4.82 4.46
CA GLY A 113 11.75 -4.02 3.27
C GLY A 113 10.54 -3.10 3.39
N SER A 114 9.47 -3.53 4.08
CA SER A 114 8.31 -2.68 4.36
C SER A 114 8.70 -1.49 5.26
N LEU A 115 9.48 -1.75 6.31
CA LEU A 115 9.97 -0.70 7.20
C LEU A 115 10.88 0.27 6.44
N PHE A 116 11.78 -0.25 5.60
CA PHE A 116 12.67 0.54 4.78
C PHE A 116 11.88 1.51 3.87
N ILE A 117 10.88 1.03 3.14
CA ILE A 117 10.06 1.87 2.25
C ILE A 117 9.35 2.99 3.02
N ILE A 118 8.82 2.70 4.21
CA ILE A 118 8.17 3.71 5.05
C ILE A 118 9.15 4.81 5.44
N VAL A 119 10.36 4.43 5.89
CA VAL A 119 11.40 5.41 6.24
C VAL A 119 11.77 6.27 5.03
N PHE A 120 11.97 5.66 3.86
CA PHE A 120 12.27 6.40 2.63
C PHE A 120 11.16 7.39 2.25
N ARG A 121 9.89 7.01 2.39
CA ARG A 121 8.75 7.91 2.12
C ARG A 121 8.68 9.10 3.08
N VAL A 122 9.10 8.92 4.34
CA VAL A 122 9.12 10.00 5.34
C VAL A 122 10.27 10.98 5.13
N VAL A 123 11.43 10.49 4.66
CA VAL A 123 12.62 11.31 4.41
C VAL A 123 12.47 12.17 3.15
N LEU A 124 11.79 11.67 2.12
CA LEU A 124 11.62 12.34 0.82
C LEU A 124 10.14 12.68 0.52
N PRO A 125 9.50 13.54 1.34
CA PRO A 125 8.12 13.91 1.11
C PRO A 125 7.96 14.88 -0.05
N HIS A 126 6.83 14.78 -0.74
CA HIS A 126 6.50 15.68 -1.84
C HIS A 126 6.12 17.07 -1.31
N SER A 127 6.82 18.11 -1.80
CA SER A 127 6.51 19.51 -1.49
C SER A 127 5.89 20.19 -2.71
N SER A 128 4.82 20.96 -2.50
CA SER A 128 4.16 21.71 -3.58
C SER A 128 3.84 23.15 -3.17
N VAL A 129 3.94 24.06 -4.13
CA VAL A 129 3.54 25.46 -3.98
C VAL A 129 2.12 25.65 -4.52
N LEU A 130 1.28 26.35 -3.74
CA LEU A 130 -0.14 26.55 -4.01
C LEU A 130 -0.40 27.95 -4.58
N GLY A 131 -1.37 28.02 -5.48
CA GLY A 131 -1.91 29.25 -6.08
C GLY A 131 -3.42 29.31 -5.86
N GLN A 132 -4.02 30.47 -6.09
CA GLN A 132 -5.45 30.70 -5.93
C GLN A 132 -6.19 30.68 -7.27
N ALA A 133 -7.26 29.89 -7.38
CA ALA A 133 -8.09 29.89 -8.58
C ALA A 133 -8.90 31.20 -8.64
N ARG A 134 -8.98 31.81 -9.83
CA ARG A 134 -9.64 33.11 -10.03
C ARG A 134 -11.05 33.10 -9.41
N ASP A 135 -11.33 34.10 -8.58
CA ASP A 135 -12.64 34.33 -7.94
C ASP A 135 -13.12 33.19 -7.00
N THR A 136 -12.21 32.34 -6.50
CA THR A 136 -12.56 31.28 -5.53
C THR A 136 -11.56 31.18 -4.38
N GLU A 137 -11.99 30.63 -3.24
CA GLU A 137 -11.14 30.33 -2.08
C GLU A 137 -10.37 29.00 -2.21
N ILE A 138 -10.32 28.44 -3.42
CA ILE A 138 -9.74 27.12 -3.69
C ILE A 138 -8.26 27.27 -4.04
N PHE A 139 -7.40 26.71 -3.20
CA PHE A 139 -5.96 26.65 -3.43
C PHE A 139 -5.55 25.34 -4.09
N ARG A 140 -4.88 25.42 -5.24
CA ARG A 140 -4.43 24.26 -6.04
C ARG A 140 -2.94 24.40 -6.38
N ASN A 141 -2.29 23.29 -6.72
CA ASN A 141 -0.87 23.29 -7.09
C ASN A 141 -0.64 24.06 -8.40
N LEU A 142 0.29 25.02 -8.41
CA LEU A 142 0.65 25.79 -9.62
C LEU A 142 1.10 24.90 -10.78
N LYS A 143 1.76 23.77 -10.48
CA LYS A 143 2.34 22.90 -11.52
C LYS A 143 1.29 22.12 -12.32
N ASN A 144 0.12 21.85 -11.75
CA ASN A 144 -0.86 20.92 -12.33
C ASN A 144 -2.11 21.61 -12.86
N PHE A 145 -2.38 22.84 -12.44
CA PHE A 145 -3.59 23.59 -12.79
C PHE A 145 -3.21 25.02 -13.21
N GLN A 146 -4.01 25.65 -14.06
CA GLN A 146 -3.86 27.07 -14.41
C GLN A 146 -4.39 27.91 -13.22
N VAL A 147 -3.53 28.24 -12.27
CA VAL A 147 -3.90 28.89 -11.01
C VAL A 147 -2.96 30.07 -10.78
N ASP A 148 -3.49 31.25 -10.49
CA ASP A 148 -2.67 32.45 -10.36
C ASP A 148 -2.03 32.49 -8.95
N ALA A 149 -0.73 32.82 -8.89
CA ALA A 149 -0.07 33.09 -7.62
C ALA A 149 -0.50 34.45 -7.05
N ILE A 150 -0.78 34.50 -5.74
CA ILE A 150 -1.06 35.75 -5.04
C ILE A 150 0.23 36.58 -4.98
N LYS A 151 0.15 37.85 -5.40
CA LYS A 151 1.30 38.76 -5.41
C LYS A 151 1.80 39.00 -3.98
N GLY A 152 3.07 38.67 -3.73
CA GLY A 152 3.74 38.90 -2.45
C GLY A 152 3.50 37.85 -1.35
N VAL A 153 2.74 36.78 -1.62
CA VAL A 153 2.49 35.70 -0.66
C VAL A 153 2.89 34.35 -1.25
N LEU A 154 3.70 33.59 -0.52
CA LEU A 154 4.07 32.22 -0.85
C LEU A 154 3.30 31.24 0.03
N ILE A 155 2.47 30.39 -0.59
CA ILE A 155 1.72 29.34 0.11
C ILE A 155 2.42 28.01 -0.17
N PHE A 156 3.16 27.52 0.82
CA PHE A 156 3.90 26.25 0.74
C PHE A 156 3.13 25.13 1.44
N ARG A 157 2.85 24.04 0.72
CA ARG A 157 2.22 22.84 1.29
C ARG A 157 3.22 21.70 1.32
N PHE A 158 3.46 21.21 2.53
CA PHE A 158 4.28 20.02 2.78
C PHE A 158 3.37 18.80 2.98
N MET A 159 3.48 17.79 2.12
CA MET A 159 2.60 16.60 2.16
C MET A 159 3.19 15.49 3.06
N ALA A 160 3.60 15.85 4.28
CA ALA A 160 4.05 14.89 5.31
C ALA A 160 3.99 15.50 6.72
N PRO A 161 3.87 14.69 7.78
CA PRO A 161 4.05 15.17 9.15
C PRO A 161 5.48 15.65 9.35
N ILE A 162 5.67 16.75 10.07
CA ILE A 162 6.99 17.30 10.37
C ILE A 162 7.56 16.51 11.56
N CYS A 163 8.73 15.92 11.38
CA CYS A 163 9.44 15.08 12.34
C CYS A 163 10.93 15.44 12.33
N PHE A 164 11.66 15.00 13.35
CA PHE A 164 13.10 15.28 13.45
C PHE A 164 13.90 14.85 12.21
N VAL A 165 13.52 13.72 11.61
CA VAL A 165 14.17 13.15 10.42
C VAL A 165 14.02 14.03 9.17
N ASN A 166 12.87 14.69 8.98
CA ASN A 166 12.59 15.49 7.78
C ASN A 166 12.70 17.00 8.00
N ALA A 167 12.95 17.45 9.23
CA ALA A 167 13.04 18.87 9.58
C ALA A 167 14.12 19.62 8.77
N ALA A 168 15.28 18.98 8.56
CA ALA A 168 16.36 19.55 7.75
C ALA A 168 15.92 19.74 6.28
N VAL A 169 15.29 18.71 5.70
CA VAL A 169 14.78 18.75 4.32
C VAL A 169 13.69 19.81 4.17
N PHE A 170 12.77 19.90 5.14
CA PHE A 170 11.72 20.92 5.15
C PHE A 170 12.32 22.33 5.13
N ARG A 171 13.30 22.61 6.00
CA ARG A 171 13.94 23.93 6.07
C ARG A 171 14.65 24.29 4.76
N SER A 172 15.47 23.40 4.22
CA SER A 172 16.19 23.65 2.97
C SER A 172 15.25 23.85 1.78
N ARG A 173 14.12 23.13 1.73
CA ARG A 173 13.10 23.30 0.68
C ARG A 173 12.36 24.63 0.82
N LEU A 174 12.04 25.03 2.05
CA LEU A 174 11.34 26.30 2.32
C LEU A 174 12.22 27.50 2.01
N GLU A 175 13.51 27.46 2.40
CA GLU A 175 14.49 28.50 2.06
C GLU A 175 14.66 28.64 0.54
N LEU A 176 14.76 27.52 -0.19
CA LEU A 176 14.86 27.52 -1.65
C LEU A 176 13.63 28.17 -2.32
N GLU A 177 12.41 27.79 -1.91
CA GLU A 177 11.18 28.35 -2.50
C GLU A 177 10.99 29.83 -2.16
N CYS A 178 11.40 30.26 -0.96
CA CYS A 178 11.42 31.68 -0.57
C CYS A 178 12.37 32.51 -1.46
N ASP A 179 13.57 31.99 -1.73
CA ASP A 179 14.55 32.65 -2.61
C ASP A 179 14.04 32.75 -4.06
N LEU A 180 13.41 31.68 -4.55
CA LEU A 180 12.78 31.66 -5.88
C LEU A 180 11.62 32.66 -5.97
N HIS A 181 10.81 32.79 -4.92
CA HIS A 181 9.72 33.77 -4.88
C HIS A 181 10.26 35.22 -4.91
N LYS A 182 11.32 35.52 -4.15
CA LYS A 182 11.95 36.86 -4.11
C LYS A 182 12.53 37.29 -5.47
N ARG A 183 12.97 36.33 -6.29
CA ARG A 183 13.50 36.57 -7.65
C ARG A 183 12.41 36.79 -8.70
N ARG A 184 11.13 36.53 -8.41
CA ARG A 184 10.03 36.61 -9.39
C ARG A 184 9.60 38.07 -9.62
N PRO A 185 9.65 38.60 -10.85
CA PRO A 185 9.20 39.96 -11.13
C PRO A 185 7.67 40.08 -10.98
N PRO A 186 7.16 41.24 -10.51
CA PRO A 186 5.73 41.47 -10.39
C PRO A 186 5.11 41.67 -11.78
N GLY A 187 4.48 40.62 -12.34
CA GLY A 187 3.57 40.76 -13.50
C GLY A 187 3.89 40.02 -14.79
N GLY A 188 4.65 38.91 -14.78
CA GLY A 188 4.88 38.10 -15.99
C GLY A 188 3.98 36.88 -16.10
N GLU A 189 3.28 36.74 -17.24
CA GLU A 189 2.52 35.54 -17.62
C GLU A 189 3.34 34.23 -17.49
N GLU A 190 2.65 33.20 -17.05
CA GLU A 190 3.20 32.09 -16.27
C GLU A 190 3.77 30.92 -17.09
N LYS A 191 3.75 30.95 -18.43
CA LYS A 191 3.89 29.70 -19.22
C LYS A 191 5.32 29.26 -19.54
N GLY A 192 6.35 30.10 -19.35
CA GLY A 192 7.71 29.82 -19.87
C GLY A 192 8.83 29.63 -18.84
N CYS A 193 8.66 30.10 -17.60
CA CYS A 193 9.80 30.31 -16.69
C CYS A 193 10.05 29.16 -15.69
N LEU A 194 9.04 28.36 -15.35
CA LEU A 194 9.20 27.28 -14.36
C LEU A 194 10.07 26.12 -14.83
N GLN A 195 10.22 25.92 -16.14
CA GLN A 195 11.11 24.88 -16.68
C GLN A 195 12.57 25.34 -16.75
N LYS A 196 12.83 26.65 -16.77
CA LYS A 196 14.15 27.22 -17.09
C LYS A 196 14.99 27.63 -15.88
N ILE A 197 14.38 27.73 -14.68
CA ILE A 197 15.03 28.24 -13.46
C ILE A 197 15.20 27.12 -12.41
N LEU A 198 14.96 25.85 -12.75
CA LEU A 198 15.29 24.76 -11.85
C LEU A 198 16.83 24.57 -11.90
N PRO A 199 17.61 24.89 -10.85
CA PRO A 199 18.96 24.35 -10.78
C PRO A 199 18.84 22.82 -10.75
N PRO A 200 19.77 22.08 -11.38
CA PRO A 200 19.80 20.63 -11.22
C PRO A 200 20.04 20.36 -9.74
N VAL A 201 18.98 20.01 -9.01
CA VAL A 201 19.14 19.27 -7.75
C VAL A 201 19.98 18.06 -8.12
N SER A 202 21.19 18.00 -7.54
CA SER A 202 22.29 17.12 -7.89
C SER A 202 21.82 15.77 -8.45
N LEU A 203 21.79 15.71 -9.79
CA LEU A 203 21.35 14.57 -10.59
C LEU A 203 22.29 13.37 -10.40
N LYS A 204 23.48 13.54 -9.81
CA LYS A 204 24.44 12.44 -9.64
C LYS A 204 24.05 11.39 -8.60
N GLU A 205 23.21 11.74 -7.61
CA GLU A 205 22.78 10.79 -6.57
C GLU A 205 21.36 10.26 -6.79
N GLN A 206 20.59 10.88 -7.69
CA GLN A 206 19.30 10.36 -8.17
C GLN A 206 19.46 9.46 -9.41
N LEU A 207 20.50 9.66 -10.26
CA LEU A 207 20.71 8.84 -11.46
C LEU A 207 20.99 7.36 -11.17
N SER A 208 21.66 7.04 -10.06
CA SER A 208 22.00 5.64 -9.75
C SER A 208 20.82 4.80 -9.25
N LEU A 209 19.69 5.42 -8.87
CA LEU A 209 18.47 4.73 -8.42
C LEU A 209 17.29 4.88 -9.40
N SER A 210 17.39 5.78 -10.39
CA SER A 210 16.42 5.89 -11.49
C SER A 210 16.67 4.90 -12.64
N ASP A 211 17.86 4.31 -12.74
CA ASP A 211 18.16 3.29 -13.77
C ASP A 211 17.40 1.97 -13.58
N TRP A 212 16.82 1.73 -12.40
CA TRP A 212 15.86 0.64 -12.19
C TRP A 212 14.42 0.97 -12.65
N ASN A 213 14.12 2.22 -13.05
CA ASN A 213 12.78 2.68 -13.42
C ASN A 213 12.54 2.79 -14.94
N LEU A 214 13.45 2.30 -15.79
CA LEU A 214 13.31 2.39 -17.25
C LEU A 214 13.56 1.04 -17.95
N GLY A 215 12.54 0.19 -17.83
CA GLY A 215 12.22 -0.91 -18.74
C GLY A 215 10.83 -1.39 -18.32
N THR A 216 9.73 -0.83 -18.82
CA THR A 216 9.24 -1.04 -20.19
C THR A 216 8.36 0.12 -20.68
N SER A 217 8.79 0.81 -21.74
CA SER A 217 7.95 1.46 -22.75
C SER A 217 7.40 0.36 -23.69
N SER A 218 6.19 0.31 -24.23
CA SER A 218 5.42 1.31 -24.98
C SER A 218 4.04 0.71 -25.34
N THR A 219 3.15 1.57 -25.87
CA THR A 219 1.80 1.34 -26.47
C THR A 219 0.65 1.33 -25.47
N GLU A 220 -0.41 2.14 -25.56
CA GLU A 220 -0.95 3.12 -26.52
C GLU A 220 -1.95 3.99 -25.71
N GLN A 221 -1.83 5.32 -25.71
CA GLN A 221 -2.70 6.27 -26.40
C GLN A 221 -4.22 6.01 -26.31
N GLY A 222 -4.94 6.79 -25.48
CA GLY A 222 -6.41 6.78 -25.50
C GLY A 222 -7.12 7.62 -24.43
N ARG A 223 -7.21 8.94 -24.65
CA ARG A 223 -8.43 9.77 -24.53
C ARG A 223 -9.31 9.63 -23.26
N GLY A 224 -9.33 10.70 -22.46
CA GLY A 224 -10.56 11.25 -21.90
C GLY A 224 -10.84 11.01 -20.40
N PRO A 225 -11.54 11.96 -19.75
CA PRO A 225 -11.49 12.23 -18.32
C PRO A 225 -12.62 11.52 -17.56
N CYS A 226 -12.49 11.41 -16.25
CA CYS A 226 -13.59 11.68 -15.32
C CYS A 226 -13.09 11.64 -13.89
N CYS A 227 -13.38 12.74 -13.17
CA CYS A 227 -13.62 12.70 -11.74
C CYS A 227 -14.45 11.45 -11.40
N LEU A 228 -14.05 10.71 -10.38
CA LEU A 228 -15.00 9.91 -9.63
C LEU A 228 -14.94 10.32 -8.17
N ASP A 229 -16.10 10.80 -7.75
CA ASP A 229 -16.55 11.16 -6.42
C ASP A 229 -15.93 10.34 -5.28
N PHE A 230 -15.37 11.08 -4.34
CA PHE A 230 -15.10 10.61 -2.98
C PHE A 230 -16.13 11.26 -2.07
N ASN A 231 -17.40 10.89 -2.25
CA ASN A 231 -18.49 11.15 -1.29
C ASN A 231 -19.73 10.35 -1.68
N LEU A 232 -19.85 9.14 -1.15
CA LEU A 232 -21.12 8.47 -0.80
C LEU A 232 -20.80 7.07 -0.25
N LEU A 233 -21.59 6.63 0.72
CA LEU A 233 -21.56 5.36 1.46
C LEU A 233 -20.87 5.39 2.84
N THR A 234 -21.20 6.41 3.65
CA THR A 234 -21.66 6.13 5.01
C THR A 234 -23.16 5.88 4.98
N GLU A 235 -23.56 4.84 5.70
CA GLU A 235 -24.88 4.54 6.26
C GLU A 235 -26.04 4.02 5.36
N ASP A 236 -26.61 2.95 5.92
CA ASP A 236 -27.99 2.46 5.87
C ASP A 236 -28.48 1.52 4.76
N ASN A 237 -28.80 0.29 5.22
CA ASN A 237 -29.97 -0.53 4.87
C ASN A 237 -30.07 -1.06 3.41
N LEU A 238 -30.43 -2.31 3.13
CA LEU A 238 -31.65 -3.04 3.49
C LEU A 238 -31.52 -4.50 2.92
N PRO A 239 -32.54 -5.40 2.97
CA PRO A 239 -32.48 -6.86 3.16
C PRO A 239 -32.18 -7.57 1.81
N ILE A 240 -32.06 -8.89 1.67
CA ILE A 240 -32.96 -10.02 1.96
C ILE A 240 -32.08 -11.28 2.00
#